data_AF-A0A1V5WHM5-F1
#
_entry.id   AF-A0A1V5WHM5-F1
#
_cell.length_a   1.000
_cell.length_b   1.000
_cell.length_c   1.000
_cell.angle_alpha   90.00
_cell.angle_beta   90.00
_cell.angle_gamma   90.00
#
_symmetry.space_group_name_H-M   'P 1'
#
loop_
_entity.id
_entity.type
_entity.pdbx_description
1 polymer ?
#
loop_
_entity_poly.entity_id
_entity_poly.type
_entity_poly.pdbx_seq_one_letter_code
_entity_poly.pdbx_strand_id
1 'polypeptide(L)'
;MSLDVQAEFEEPPGGRTPPHPWEQVTWEQWNDWRWQMAHRLHTVEDFAGFINLTPDEIVGLSAPEHFRVDVTPYFASLIDPDDPNCPIRKQVIPTAQELIPFEAAMADSLGEDAHSPVPGLVHRYPDRVLMLVTTQCASYCRFCTRSRLVGDSHVMFNSATYEAQLEYIAATPEVRDVLISGGDPLTLPLPVLERLLKRLREIPHVEVIRIGSRMPIFLPQRITGELVTMLSKYHPLWMNVHINHPKELTPEATAALGRLANAGIPLGSQTVLMAGINDCPNIIMALVHQLVRSRVRPYYLYQCDLVEGAGHFRTSVAKGLEIMESLRGHTSGYAIPTYVIDAPEGGGKVPLLPNYLLSMSDTKVVVRNYEGFITAYTQPKDYVPHDPATCPYCQRQRDEGGQAGVAGLLAGHSREIRPDTWNDVHARRLQRRGAHEETLMDHAIRQQQEVG
;
A
#
# COMPACT_ATOMS: atom_id res chain seq x y z
N MET A 1 -9.31 -48.91 7.97
CA MET A 1 -10.40 -48.07 7.46
C MET A 1 -9.77 -46.99 6.61
N SER A 2 -9.71 -47.22 5.30
CA SER A 2 -9.29 -46.23 4.32
C SER A 2 -10.35 -45.14 4.24
N LEU A 3 -9.98 -43.91 4.53
CA LEU A 3 -10.77 -42.74 4.16
C LEU A 3 -10.32 -42.36 2.76
N ASP A 4 -11.08 -42.79 1.77
CA ASP A 4 -11.04 -42.22 0.42
C ASP A 4 -11.36 -40.74 0.53
N VAL A 5 -10.35 -39.89 0.32
CA VAL A 5 -10.53 -38.46 0.05
C VAL A 5 -10.13 -38.25 -1.40
N GLN A 6 -10.98 -38.74 -2.30
CA GLN A 6 -11.07 -38.14 -3.63
C GLN A 6 -11.78 -36.80 -3.44
N ALA A 7 -11.00 -35.73 -3.32
CA ALA A 7 -11.50 -34.40 -3.58
C ALA A 7 -11.62 -34.25 -5.10
N GLU A 8 -12.70 -34.79 -5.66
CA GLU A 8 -13.22 -34.30 -6.94
C GLU A 8 -13.55 -32.82 -6.72
N PHE A 9 -12.88 -31.94 -7.46
CA PHE A 9 -13.40 -30.60 -7.69
C PHE A 9 -14.65 -30.77 -8.56
N GLU A 10 -15.76 -31.18 -7.96
CA GLU A 10 -17.08 -30.98 -8.55
C GLU A 10 -17.26 -29.46 -8.67
N GLU A 11 -17.24 -28.95 -9.92
CA GLU A 11 -17.88 -27.68 -10.22
C GLU A 11 -19.28 -27.73 -9.59
N PRO A 12 -19.66 -26.79 -8.71
CA PRO A 12 -20.97 -26.86 -8.08
C PRO A 12 -22.02 -26.81 -9.20
N PRO A 13 -22.98 -27.75 -9.25
CA PRO A 13 -24.07 -27.70 -10.21
C PRO A 13 -25.04 -26.60 -9.76
N GLY A 14 -24.70 -25.36 -10.11
CA GLY A 14 -25.52 -24.16 -9.96
C GLY A 14 -25.49 -23.40 -11.28
N GLY A 15 -26.66 -23.06 -11.82
CA GLY A 15 -26.84 -22.59 -13.19
C GLY A 15 -25.91 -21.45 -13.62
N ARG A 16 -25.55 -21.45 -14.91
CA ARG A 16 -24.86 -20.37 -15.62
C ARG A 16 -25.75 -19.11 -15.68
N THR A 17 -26.09 -18.55 -14.54
CA THR A 17 -26.98 -17.40 -14.42
C THR A 17 -26.30 -16.35 -13.55
N PRO A 18 -26.18 -15.11 -14.03
CA PRO A 18 -25.63 -14.03 -13.22
C PRO A 18 -26.45 -13.79 -11.94
N PRO A 19 -25.83 -13.24 -10.88
CA PRO A 19 -26.50 -12.97 -9.63
C PRO A 19 -27.51 -11.82 -9.76
N HIS A 20 -28.46 -11.74 -8.83
CA HIS A 20 -29.38 -10.59 -8.71
C HIS A 20 -28.61 -9.26 -8.61
N PRO A 21 -29.07 -8.18 -9.26
CA PRO A 21 -30.25 -8.03 -10.14
C PRO A 21 -29.98 -8.31 -11.64
N TRP A 22 -28.88 -9.00 -11.98
CA TRP A 22 -28.42 -9.21 -13.35
C TRP A 22 -28.93 -10.52 -13.98
N GLU A 23 -30.00 -11.14 -13.49
CA GLU A 23 -30.50 -12.43 -14.00
C GLU A 23 -30.85 -12.42 -15.49
N GLN A 24 -31.13 -11.24 -16.04
CA GLN A 24 -31.43 -11.04 -17.47
C GLN A 24 -30.16 -10.93 -18.35
N VAL A 25 -28.99 -10.76 -17.75
CA VAL A 25 -27.71 -10.70 -18.46
C VAL A 25 -27.31 -12.12 -18.86
N THR A 26 -26.77 -12.30 -20.07
CA THR A 26 -26.30 -13.64 -20.46
C THR A 26 -25.03 -14.01 -19.71
N TRP A 27 -24.80 -15.30 -19.52
CA TRP A 27 -23.58 -15.77 -18.86
C TRP A 27 -22.31 -15.33 -19.60
N GLU A 28 -22.36 -15.29 -20.93
CA GLU A 28 -21.28 -14.81 -21.78
C GLU A 28 -20.99 -13.33 -21.54
N GLN A 29 -22.02 -12.49 -21.42
CA GLN A 29 -21.87 -11.07 -21.09
C GLN A 29 -21.31 -10.88 -19.68
N TRP A 30 -21.82 -11.61 -18.70
CA TRP A 30 -21.34 -11.53 -17.32
C TRP A 30 -19.84 -11.87 -17.20
N ASN A 31 -19.37 -12.84 -17.99
CA ASN A 31 -17.96 -13.24 -18.04
C ASN A 31 -17.09 -12.38 -18.96
N ASP A 32 -17.67 -11.46 -19.74
CA ASP A 32 -16.90 -10.49 -20.50
C ASP A 32 -16.52 -9.30 -19.61
N TRP A 33 -15.23 -9.19 -19.30
CA TRP A 33 -14.70 -8.08 -18.53
C TRP A 33 -14.96 -6.71 -19.17
N ARG A 34 -15.13 -6.65 -20.50
CA ARG A 34 -15.48 -5.40 -21.20
C ARG A 34 -16.92 -5.01 -20.95
N TRP A 35 -17.83 -5.97 -20.93
CA TRP A 35 -19.22 -5.73 -20.57
C TRP A 35 -19.31 -5.19 -19.13
N GLN A 36 -18.60 -5.82 -18.19
CA GLN A 36 -18.53 -5.36 -16.80
C GLN A 36 -18.01 -3.92 -16.67
N MET A 37 -16.97 -3.56 -17.44
CA MET A 37 -16.43 -2.18 -17.45
C MET A 37 -17.39 -1.16 -18.07
N ALA A 38 -18.18 -1.56 -19.07
CA ALA A 38 -19.14 -0.69 -19.75
C ALA A 38 -20.43 -0.46 -18.95
N HIS A 39 -20.76 -1.36 -18.00
CA HIS A 39 -22.01 -1.31 -17.21
C HIS A 39 -21.74 -0.98 -15.74
N ARG A 40 -20.72 -0.16 -15.47
CA ARG A 40 -20.37 0.25 -14.11
C ARG A 40 -21.41 1.19 -13.53
N LEU A 41 -21.72 0.96 -12.26
CA LEU A 41 -22.69 1.71 -11.48
C LEU A 41 -22.01 2.94 -10.89
N HIS A 42 -22.66 4.09 -11.00
CA HIS A 42 -22.08 5.37 -10.59
C HIS A 42 -23.10 6.41 -10.08
N THR A 43 -24.40 6.18 -10.26
CA THR A 43 -25.46 7.11 -9.84
C THR A 43 -26.29 6.58 -8.66
N VAL A 44 -27.05 7.46 -8.00
CA VAL A 44 -28.02 7.08 -6.96
C VAL A 44 -29.01 6.05 -7.52
N GLU A 45 -29.50 6.28 -8.73
CA GLU A 45 -30.48 5.42 -9.39
C GLU A 45 -29.93 4.02 -9.67
N ASP A 46 -28.65 3.92 -10.09
CA ASP A 46 -28.00 2.63 -10.32
C ASP A 46 -28.00 1.77 -9.05
N PHE A 47 -27.64 2.36 -7.91
CA PHE A 47 -27.56 1.62 -6.64
C PHE A 47 -28.94 1.40 -6.00
N ALA A 48 -29.82 2.40 -6.02
CA ALA A 48 -31.19 2.29 -5.49
C ALA A 48 -32.00 1.19 -6.17
N GLY A 49 -31.64 0.81 -7.40
CA GLY A 49 -32.28 -0.28 -8.14
C GLY A 49 -32.13 -1.67 -7.51
N PHE A 50 -31.16 -1.89 -6.61
CA PHE A 50 -30.93 -3.23 -6.02
C PHE A 50 -30.44 -3.25 -4.56
N ILE A 51 -30.12 -2.09 -3.97
CA ILE A 51 -29.79 -2.00 -2.55
C ILE A 51 -30.63 -0.93 -1.84
N ASN A 52 -30.83 -1.12 -0.54
CA ASN A 52 -31.46 -0.12 0.31
C ASN A 52 -30.43 0.94 0.71
N LEU A 53 -30.36 2.02 -0.09
CA LEU A 53 -29.45 3.14 0.20
C LEU A 53 -29.80 3.83 1.52
N THR A 54 -28.78 4.12 2.30
CA THR A 54 -28.89 4.95 3.49
C THR A 54 -28.99 6.44 3.13
N PRO A 55 -29.55 7.29 4.00
CA PRO A 55 -29.55 8.74 3.79
C PRO A 55 -28.14 9.31 3.55
N ASP A 56 -27.14 8.81 4.29
CA ASP A 56 -25.75 9.23 4.16
C ASP A 56 -25.15 8.85 2.79
N GLU A 57 -25.49 7.69 2.24
CA GLU A 57 -25.06 7.27 0.91
C GLU A 57 -25.72 8.10 -0.19
N ILE A 58 -27.01 8.44 -0.05
CA ILE A 58 -27.71 9.32 -1.00
C ILE A 58 -27.03 10.69 -1.05
N VAL A 59 -26.70 11.26 0.12
CA VAL A 59 -25.97 12.53 0.21
C VAL A 59 -24.58 12.42 -0.43
N GLY A 60 -23.83 11.35 -0.13
CA GLY A 60 -22.51 11.12 -0.70
C GLY A 60 -22.51 10.98 -2.23
N LEU A 61 -23.46 10.20 -2.77
CA LEU A 61 -23.63 9.98 -4.21
C LEU A 61 -24.14 11.24 -4.95
N SER A 62 -24.87 12.12 -4.26
CA SER A 62 -25.44 13.33 -4.87
C SER A 62 -24.54 14.56 -4.77
N ALA A 63 -23.39 14.46 -4.07
CA ALA A 63 -22.51 15.59 -3.83
C ALA A 63 -21.74 15.99 -5.10
N PRO A 64 -21.72 17.28 -5.49
CA PRO A 64 -21.13 17.72 -6.77
C PRO A 64 -19.61 17.52 -6.88
N GLU A 65 -18.90 17.47 -5.74
CA GLU A 65 -17.44 17.38 -5.68
C GLU A 65 -16.96 16.05 -5.07
N HIS A 66 -17.76 14.99 -5.14
CA HIS A 66 -17.32 13.69 -4.62
C HIS A 66 -16.22 13.07 -5.49
N PHE A 67 -15.31 12.32 -4.87
CA PHE A 67 -14.37 11.47 -5.59
C PHE A 67 -15.12 10.50 -6.51
N ARG A 68 -14.59 10.26 -7.72
CA ARG A 68 -15.25 9.46 -8.78
C ARG A 68 -15.83 8.15 -8.25
N VAL A 69 -17.05 7.83 -8.70
CA VAL A 69 -17.73 6.58 -8.39
C VAL A 69 -17.85 5.78 -9.69
N ASP A 70 -17.36 4.56 -9.67
CA ASP A 70 -17.68 3.54 -10.66
C ASP A 70 -17.51 2.20 -9.93
N VAL A 71 -18.49 1.30 -10.07
CA VAL A 71 -18.45 -0.05 -9.48
C VAL A 71 -18.85 -1.07 -10.53
N THR A 72 -18.02 -2.08 -10.77
CA THR A 72 -18.37 -3.18 -11.67
C THR A 72 -19.62 -3.92 -11.19
N PRO A 73 -20.51 -4.38 -12.10
CA PRO A 73 -21.64 -5.23 -11.73
C PRO A 73 -21.24 -6.42 -10.85
N TYR A 74 -20.14 -7.09 -11.20
CA TYR A 74 -19.59 -8.18 -10.41
C TYR A 74 -19.26 -7.78 -8.95
N PHE A 75 -18.58 -6.65 -8.73
CA PHE A 75 -18.24 -6.28 -7.36
C PHE A 75 -19.46 -5.75 -6.59
N ALA A 76 -20.36 -5.06 -7.30
CA ALA A 76 -21.63 -4.59 -6.76
C ALA A 76 -22.53 -5.77 -6.34
N SER A 77 -22.48 -6.92 -7.02
CA SER A 77 -23.22 -8.13 -6.63
C SER A 77 -22.78 -8.76 -5.30
N LEU A 78 -21.64 -8.34 -4.75
CA LEU A 78 -21.17 -8.79 -3.44
C LEU A 78 -21.75 -7.95 -2.29
N ILE A 79 -22.45 -6.86 -2.60
CA ILE A 79 -23.12 -6.02 -1.63
C ILE A 79 -24.35 -6.75 -1.11
N ASP A 80 -24.50 -6.76 0.21
CA ASP A 80 -25.67 -7.30 0.88
C ASP A 80 -26.75 -6.21 0.92
N PRO A 81 -27.86 -6.32 0.16
CA PRO A 81 -28.83 -5.23 -0.03
C PRO A 81 -29.43 -4.67 1.27
N ASP A 82 -29.48 -5.49 2.33
CA ASP A 82 -30.21 -5.18 3.55
C ASP A 82 -29.29 -4.81 4.73
N ASP A 83 -27.97 -4.88 4.56
CA ASP A 83 -27.03 -4.84 5.71
C ASP A 83 -26.71 -3.45 6.30
N PRO A 84 -26.99 -2.25 5.77
CA PRO A 84 -26.11 -1.04 5.82
C PRO A 84 -24.62 -1.10 6.27
N ASN A 85 -24.20 -2.04 7.10
CA ASN A 85 -22.82 -2.19 7.58
C ASN A 85 -21.98 -3.09 6.67
N CYS A 86 -22.53 -3.56 5.55
CA CYS A 86 -21.83 -4.48 4.67
C CYS A 86 -20.45 -3.93 4.28
N PRO A 87 -19.37 -4.71 4.54
CA PRO A 87 -18.01 -4.24 4.33
C PRO A 87 -17.67 -4.05 2.85
N ILE A 88 -18.45 -4.61 1.93
CA ILE A 88 -18.28 -4.40 0.49
C ILE A 88 -18.77 -3.00 0.11
N ARG A 89 -20.00 -2.61 0.49
CA ARG A 89 -20.56 -1.29 0.11
C ARG A 89 -19.72 -0.14 0.64
N LYS A 90 -19.25 -0.23 1.89
CA LYS A 90 -18.41 0.81 2.53
C LYS A 90 -17.15 1.10 1.73
N GLN A 91 -16.65 0.15 0.95
CA GLN A 91 -15.43 0.34 0.17
C GLN A 91 -15.64 1.07 -1.16
N VAL A 92 -16.88 1.18 -1.66
CA VAL A 92 -17.15 1.64 -3.03
C VAL A 92 -18.31 2.63 -3.17
N ILE A 93 -19.24 2.69 -2.21
CA ILE A 93 -20.35 3.65 -2.21
C ILE A 93 -19.96 4.85 -1.33
N PRO A 94 -20.00 6.08 -1.86
CA PRO A 94 -19.67 7.25 -1.07
C PRO A 94 -20.70 7.53 0.02
N THR A 95 -20.25 8.14 1.10
CA THR A 95 -21.13 8.65 2.16
C THR A 95 -20.86 10.13 2.43
N ALA A 96 -21.80 10.80 3.10
CA ALA A 96 -21.63 12.18 3.56
C ALA A 96 -20.35 12.39 4.41
N GLN A 97 -19.83 11.35 5.05
CA GLN A 97 -18.61 11.41 5.87
C GLN A 97 -17.36 11.73 5.05
N GLU A 98 -17.37 11.49 3.74
CA GLU A 98 -16.26 11.85 2.86
C GLU A 98 -16.14 13.36 2.63
N LEU A 99 -17.24 14.09 2.81
CA LEU A 99 -17.28 15.55 2.64
C LEU A 99 -16.80 16.28 3.89
N ILE A 100 -16.56 15.56 4.99
CA ILE A 100 -16.13 16.13 6.26
C ILE A 100 -14.59 16.14 6.27
N PRO A 101 -13.95 17.33 6.17
CA PRO A 101 -12.51 17.42 6.28
C PRO A 101 -12.04 17.05 7.69
N PHE A 102 -10.83 16.53 7.80
CA PHE A 102 -10.16 16.33 9.08
C PHE A 102 -8.83 17.08 9.11
N GLU A 103 -8.39 17.50 10.29
CA GLU A 103 -7.25 18.41 10.48
C GLU A 103 -5.96 17.98 9.79
N ALA A 104 -5.69 16.67 9.78
CA ALA A 104 -4.48 16.09 9.21
C ALA A 104 -4.64 15.61 7.76
N ALA A 105 -5.73 15.99 7.06
CA ALA A 105 -5.97 15.55 5.69
C ALA A 105 -4.93 16.15 4.72
N MET A 106 -4.46 15.33 3.80
CA MET A 106 -3.45 15.67 2.80
C MET A 106 -3.89 15.13 1.44
N ALA A 107 -3.83 15.97 0.40
CA ALA A 107 -4.08 15.52 -0.97
C ALA A 107 -3.05 14.45 -1.41
N ASP A 108 -1.77 14.67 -1.10
CA ASP A 108 -0.67 13.72 -1.33
C ASP A 108 0.03 13.36 0.00
N SER A 109 -0.63 12.51 0.80
CA SER A 109 -0.07 12.09 2.09
C SER A 109 1.25 11.33 1.97
N LEU A 110 1.53 10.75 0.80
CA LEU A 110 2.69 9.89 0.57
C LEU A 110 3.87 10.62 -0.09
N GLY A 111 3.70 11.91 -0.40
CA GLY A 111 4.71 12.75 -1.07
C GLY A 111 5.13 12.18 -2.43
N GLU A 112 4.24 11.49 -3.13
CA GLU A 112 4.55 10.87 -4.42
C GLU A 112 4.98 11.88 -5.47
N ASP A 113 4.32 13.04 -5.49
CA ASP A 113 4.55 14.07 -6.50
C ASP A 113 5.91 14.76 -6.24
N ALA A 114 6.24 15.00 -4.96
CA ALA A 114 7.52 15.57 -4.55
C ALA A 114 8.72 14.64 -4.84
N HIS A 115 8.50 13.33 -4.87
CA HIS A 115 9.51 12.31 -5.17
C HIS A 115 9.46 11.82 -6.63
N SER A 116 8.88 12.62 -7.55
CA SER A 116 8.67 12.25 -8.95
C SER A 116 9.74 12.85 -9.87
N PRO A 117 10.86 12.15 -10.18
CA PRO A 117 11.89 12.67 -11.10
C PRO A 117 11.37 12.96 -12.51
N VAL A 118 10.38 12.21 -12.97
CA VAL A 118 9.64 12.44 -14.22
C VAL A 118 8.15 12.17 -13.98
N PRO A 119 7.22 12.74 -14.76
CA PRO A 119 5.79 12.56 -14.53
C PRO A 119 5.36 11.09 -14.44
N GLY A 120 4.71 10.74 -13.33
CA GLY A 120 4.21 9.39 -13.08
C GLY A 120 5.26 8.36 -12.68
N LEU A 121 6.50 8.76 -12.39
CA LEU A 121 7.50 7.85 -11.83
C LEU A 121 7.94 8.37 -10.47
N VAL A 122 7.62 7.65 -9.41
CA VAL A 122 8.01 8.00 -8.04
C VAL A 122 9.25 7.20 -7.66
N HIS A 123 10.34 7.89 -7.31
CA HIS A 123 11.59 7.30 -6.86
C HIS A 123 11.93 7.76 -5.44
N ARG A 124 11.27 7.11 -4.47
CA ARG A 124 11.37 7.44 -3.03
C ARG A 124 12.43 6.63 -2.28
N TYR A 125 12.64 5.37 -2.69
CA TYR A 125 13.58 4.46 -2.04
C TYR A 125 14.81 4.26 -2.93
N PRO A 126 15.97 3.89 -2.37
CA PRO A 126 17.22 3.85 -3.13
C PRO A 126 17.22 2.97 -4.39
N ASP A 127 16.51 1.84 -4.36
CA ASP A 127 16.70 0.74 -5.32
C ASP A 127 15.47 0.43 -6.17
N ARG A 128 14.38 1.20 -6.02
CA ARG A 128 13.08 0.85 -6.60
C ARG A 128 12.18 2.04 -6.88
N VAL A 129 11.37 1.88 -7.92
CA VAL A 129 10.46 2.92 -8.41
C VAL A 129 9.01 2.43 -8.48
N LEU A 130 8.09 3.38 -8.39
CA LEU A 130 6.66 3.20 -8.66
C LEU A 130 6.33 3.92 -9.98
N MET A 131 5.93 3.16 -10.99
CA MET A 131 5.58 3.62 -12.32
C MET A 131 4.05 3.66 -12.47
N LEU A 132 3.47 4.85 -12.44
CA LEU A 132 2.05 5.10 -12.66
C LEU A 132 1.78 5.10 -14.17
N VAL A 133 0.93 4.18 -14.62
CA VAL A 133 0.68 3.95 -16.06
C VAL A 133 -0.76 4.20 -16.47
N THR A 134 -1.65 4.47 -15.52
CA THR A 134 -3.06 4.74 -15.77
C THR A 134 -3.66 5.45 -14.57
N THR A 135 -4.71 6.24 -14.77
CA THR A 135 -5.56 6.79 -13.70
C THR A 135 -6.86 5.99 -13.54
N GLN A 136 -7.10 4.98 -14.38
CA GLN A 136 -8.34 4.23 -14.38
C GLN A 136 -8.28 3.02 -13.45
N CYS A 137 -9.38 2.78 -12.73
CA CYS A 137 -9.66 1.56 -12.00
C CYS A 137 -10.92 0.89 -12.56
N ALA A 138 -11.07 -0.43 -12.34
CA ALA A 138 -12.34 -1.12 -12.61
C ALA A 138 -13.44 -0.59 -11.68
N SER A 139 -13.16 -0.53 -10.38
CA SER A 139 -13.99 0.15 -9.38
C SER A 139 -13.14 1.10 -8.54
N TYR A 140 -13.73 2.17 -7.99
CA TYR A 140 -12.98 3.16 -7.20
C TYR A 140 -13.18 2.97 -5.70
N CYS A 141 -12.08 2.75 -4.97
CA CYS A 141 -12.07 2.61 -3.52
C CYS A 141 -12.37 3.96 -2.85
N ARG A 142 -13.29 4.00 -1.87
CA ARG A 142 -13.55 5.22 -1.07
C ARG A 142 -12.42 5.62 -0.11
N PHE A 143 -11.39 4.78 0.00
CA PHE A 143 -10.18 5.00 0.78
C PHE A 143 -8.94 5.08 -0.15
N CYS A 144 -9.12 5.49 -1.41
CA CYS A 144 -8.04 5.52 -2.40
C CYS A 144 -6.96 6.53 -2.00
N THR A 145 -5.72 6.05 -1.83
CA THR A 145 -4.57 6.87 -1.44
C THR A 145 -4.12 7.84 -2.55
N ARG A 146 -4.64 7.65 -3.76
CA ARG A 146 -4.38 8.47 -4.95
C ARG A 146 -5.65 9.14 -5.47
N SER A 147 -6.63 9.40 -4.61
CA SER A 147 -7.90 10.04 -5.00
C SER A 147 -7.70 11.41 -5.69
N ARG A 148 -6.58 12.10 -5.42
CA ARG A 148 -6.16 13.33 -6.13
C ARG A 148 -5.89 13.16 -7.63
N LEU A 149 -5.60 11.95 -8.10
CA LEU A 149 -5.10 11.65 -9.46
C LEU A 149 -5.95 10.59 -10.17
N VAL A 150 -6.27 9.51 -9.45
CA VAL A 150 -7.02 8.37 -9.97
C VAL A 150 -8.45 8.81 -10.27
N GLY A 151 -8.99 8.38 -11.41
CA GLY A 151 -10.34 8.75 -11.84
C GLY A 151 -10.44 10.11 -12.56
N ASP A 152 -9.43 10.97 -12.47
CA ASP A 152 -9.37 12.23 -13.21
C ASP A 152 -9.13 11.96 -14.70
N SER A 153 -10.06 12.42 -15.54
CA SER A 153 -9.99 12.30 -17.00
C SER A 153 -9.00 13.25 -17.66
N HIS A 154 -8.58 14.31 -16.96
CA HIS A 154 -7.62 15.30 -17.47
C HIS A 154 -6.17 14.84 -17.30
N VAL A 155 -5.91 13.88 -16.42
CA VAL A 155 -4.60 13.26 -16.23
C VAL A 155 -4.51 11.99 -17.06
N MET A 156 -3.65 11.99 -18.08
CA MET A 156 -3.43 10.83 -18.94
C MET A 156 -1.96 10.46 -19.06
N PHE A 157 -1.66 9.19 -18.80
CA PHE A 157 -0.38 8.60 -19.16
C PHE A 157 -0.41 8.15 -20.62
N ASN A 158 0.51 8.68 -21.42
CA ASN A 158 0.58 8.40 -22.85
C ASN A 158 1.97 7.86 -23.24
N SER A 159 2.17 7.57 -24.53
CA SER A 159 3.44 7.01 -25.01
C SER A 159 4.66 7.88 -24.68
N ALA A 160 4.53 9.22 -24.68
CA ALA A 160 5.64 10.10 -24.31
C ALA A 160 5.94 10.01 -22.81
N THR A 161 4.91 9.95 -21.97
CA THR A 161 5.10 9.75 -20.53
C THR A 161 5.77 8.41 -20.25
N TYR A 162 5.30 7.32 -20.87
CA TYR A 162 5.92 6.01 -20.71
C TYR A 162 7.39 5.99 -21.13
N GLU A 163 7.74 6.66 -22.23
CA GLU A 163 9.11 6.70 -22.69
C GLU A 163 10.00 7.47 -21.71
N ALA A 164 9.58 8.63 -21.21
CA ALA A 164 10.32 9.39 -20.20
C ALA A 164 10.57 8.57 -18.91
N GLN A 165 9.56 7.79 -18.48
CA GLN A 165 9.69 6.89 -17.34
C GLN A 165 10.71 5.78 -17.60
N LEU A 166 10.66 5.15 -18.78
CA LEU A 166 11.59 4.09 -19.19
C LEU A 166 13.03 4.61 -19.35
N GLU A 167 13.20 5.80 -19.93
CA GLU A 167 14.49 6.47 -20.08
C GLU A 167 15.14 6.76 -18.72
N TYR A 168 14.36 7.28 -17.76
CA TYR A 168 14.87 7.50 -16.40
C TYR A 168 15.34 6.19 -15.75
N ILE A 169 14.53 5.12 -15.83
CA ILE A 169 14.88 3.81 -15.26
C ILE A 169 16.15 3.26 -15.92
N ALA A 170 16.26 3.37 -17.25
CA ALA A 170 17.44 2.92 -18.00
C ALA A 170 18.70 3.73 -17.64
N ALA A 171 18.55 5.01 -17.33
CA ALA A 171 19.64 5.90 -16.95
C ALA A 171 20.03 5.83 -15.46
N THR A 172 19.30 5.07 -14.64
CA THR A 172 19.51 4.98 -13.18
C THR A 172 19.80 3.53 -12.77
N PRO A 173 21.08 3.09 -12.81
CA PRO A 173 21.48 1.69 -12.59
C PRO A 173 21.13 1.10 -11.22
N GLU A 174 20.86 1.96 -10.23
CA GLU A 174 20.49 1.56 -8.88
C GLU A 174 19.10 0.91 -8.83
N VAL A 175 18.21 1.26 -9.78
CA VAL A 175 16.82 0.79 -9.84
C VAL A 175 16.75 -0.67 -10.29
N ARG A 176 16.57 -1.57 -9.33
CA ARG A 176 16.44 -3.02 -9.56
C ARG A 176 15.00 -3.54 -9.52
N ASP A 177 14.09 -2.82 -8.88
CA ASP A 177 12.68 -3.21 -8.72
C ASP A 177 11.74 -2.12 -9.25
N VAL A 178 10.91 -2.47 -10.22
CA VAL A 178 9.93 -1.57 -10.84
C VAL A 178 8.51 -2.06 -10.54
N LEU A 179 7.75 -1.26 -9.79
CA LEU A 179 6.33 -1.50 -9.51
C LEU A 179 5.45 -0.71 -10.50
N ILE A 180 4.79 -1.42 -11.40
CA ILE A 180 3.77 -0.87 -12.29
C ILE A 180 2.46 -0.74 -11.50
N SER A 181 1.89 0.47 -11.47
CA SER A 181 0.70 0.84 -10.69
C SER A 181 -0.03 2.03 -11.33
N GLY A 182 -0.80 2.80 -10.56
CA GLY A 182 -1.62 3.91 -11.03
C GLY A 182 -2.97 3.88 -10.33
N GLY A 183 -4.03 3.93 -11.12
CA GLY A 183 -5.31 3.32 -10.75
C GLY A 183 -5.17 1.80 -10.70
N ASP A 184 -5.33 1.13 -11.83
CA ASP A 184 -5.06 -0.31 -11.96
C ASP A 184 -4.44 -0.65 -13.33
N PRO A 185 -3.18 -1.09 -13.41
CA PRO A 185 -2.49 -1.40 -14.67
C PRO A 185 -3.19 -2.43 -15.55
N LEU A 186 -4.01 -3.31 -14.98
CA LEU A 186 -4.72 -4.33 -15.75
C LEU A 186 -5.94 -3.75 -16.50
N THR A 187 -6.26 -2.46 -16.31
CA THR A 187 -7.18 -1.72 -17.20
C THR A 187 -6.58 -1.45 -18.58
N LEU A 188 -5.25 -1.46 -18.71
CA LEU A 188 -4.58 -1.18 -19.97
C LEU A 188 -4.91 -2.26 -21.02
N PRO A 189 -5.04 -1.85 -22.31
CA PRO A 189 -5.06 -2.79 -23.41
C PRO A 189 -3.82 -3.69 -23.40
N LEU A 190 -4.00 -4.97 -23.71
CA LEU A 190 -2.93 -5.97 -23.62
C LEU A 190 -1.65 -5.58 -24.38
N PRO A 191 -1.71 -5.04 -25.62
CA PRO A 191 -0.49 -4.63 -26.34
C PRO A 191 0.28 -3.49 -25.65
N VAL A 192 -0.43 -2.60 -24.94
CA VAL A 192 0.21 -1.49 -24.21
C VAL A 192 0.93 -2.03 -22.98
N LEU A 193 0.27 -2.90 -22.21
CA LEU A 193 0.87 -3.53 -21.03
C LEU A 193 2.09 -4.40 -21.42
N GLU A 194 1.95 -5.23 -22.47
CA GLU A 194 3.05 -6.08 -22.97
C GLU A 194 4.25 -5.24 -23.44
N ARG A 195 4.01 -4.09 -24.11
CA ARG A 195 5.07 -3.16 -24.50
C ARG A 195 5.85 -2.65 -23.30
N LEU A 196 5.18 -2.25 -22.21
CA LEU A 196 5.85 -1.76 -21.00
C LEU A 196 6.68 -2.86 -20.34
N LEU A 197 6.10 -4.06 -20.17
CA LEU A 197 6.80 -5.21 -19.59
C LEU A 197 8.04 -5.61 -20.41
N LYS A 198 7.90 -5.62 -21.74
CA LYS A 198 9.01 -5.91 -22.65
C LYS A 198 10.14 -4.88 -22.51
N ARG A 199 9.82 -3.59 -22.58
CA ARG A 199 10.81 -2.51 -22.46
C ARG A 199 11.52 -2.54 -21.11
N LEU A 200 10.79 -2.79 -20.01
CA LEU A 200 11.39 -2.93 -18.68
C LEU A 200 12.31 -4.15 -18.57
N ARG A 201 11.98 -5.28 -19.20
CA ARG A 201 12.86 -6.46 -19.24
C ARG A 201 14.10 -6.28 -20.12
N GLU A 202 14.09 -5.35 -21.07
CA GLU A 202 15.26 -5.01 -21.89
C GLU A 202 16.33 -4.22 -21.10
N ILE A 203 15.97 -3.64 -19.94
CA ILE A 203 16.88 -2.88 -19.09
C ILE A 203 17.69 -3.84 -18.19
N PRO A 204 19.02 -3.98 -18.37
CA PRO A 204 19.78 -5.07 -17.74
C PRO A 204 19.80 -5.09 -16.21
N HIS A 205 19.76 -3.91 -15.56
CA HIS A 205 19.78 -3.79 -14.09
C HIS A 205 18.40 -3.96 -13.44
N VAL A 206 17.31 -4.02 -14.21
CA VAL A 206 15.96 -4.24 -13.68
C VAL A 206 15.76 -5.73 -13.41
N GLU A 207 16.00 -6.13 -12.17
CA GLU A 207 15.91 -7.51 -11.72
C GLU A 207 14.45 -7.98 -11.62
N VAL A 208 13.57 -7.19 -11.01
CA VAL A 208 12.18 -7.58 -10.69
C VAL A 208 11.18 -6.57 -11.23
N ILE A 209 10.13 -7.05 -11.90
CA ILE A 209 8.94 -6.25 -12.19
C ILE A 209 7.82 -6.72 -11.26
N ARG A 210 7.03 -5.77 -10.79
CA ARG A 210 5.85 -6.04 -9.98
C ARG A 210 4.65 -5.28 -10.52
N ILE A 211 3.47 -5.84 -10.36
CA ILE A 211 2.20 -5.18 -10.69
C ILE A 211 1.38 -5.02 -9.41
N GLY A 212 0.95 -3.80 -9.11
CA GLY A 212 -0.08 -3.54 -8.10
C GLY A 212 -1.45 -3.50 -8.78
N SER A 213 -2.37 -4.39 -8.43
CA SER A 213 -3.68 -4.46 -9.09
C SER A 213 -4.76 -4.98 -8.16
N ARG A 214 -5.91 -4.30 -8.14
CA ARG A 214 -7.13 -4.76 -7.48
C ARG A 214 -8.07 -5.49 -8.45
N MET A 215 -7.71 -5.57 -9.72
CA MET A 215 -8.47 -6.21 -10.79
C MET A 215 -8.88 -7.66 -10.49
N PRO A 216 -8.05 -8.55 -9.88
CA PRO A 216 -8.50 -9.91 -9.56
C PRO A 216 -9.67 -9.95 -8.58
N ILE A 217 -9.93 -8.84 -7.86
CA ILE A 217 -10.98 -8.70 -6.85
C ILE A 217 -12.14 -7.89 -7.40
N PHE A 218 -11.89 -6.76 -8.08
CA PHE A 218 -12.96 -5.94 -8.64
C PHE A 218 -13.53 -6.49 -9.94
N LEU A 219 -12.75 -7.28 -10.69
CA LEU A 219 -13.12 -7.78 -12.00
C LEU A 219 -12.31 -9.05 -12.36
N PRO A 220 -12.53 -10.17 -11.65
CA PRO A 220 -11.80 -11.42 -11.89
C PRO A 220 -11.89 -11.92 -13.34
N GLN A 221 -12.94 -11.54 -14.07
CA GLN A 221 -13.14 -11.81 -15.49
C GLN A 221 -11.98 -11.28 -16.37
N ARG A 222 -11.27 -10.22 -15.94
CA ARG A 222 -10.13 -9.66 -16.66
C ARG A 222 -8.90 -10.58 -16.63
N ILE A 223 -8.85 -11.54 -15.70
CA ILE A 223 -7.78 -12.52 -15.54
C ILE A 223 -8.02 -13.70 -16.50
N THR A 224 -7.94 -13.38 -17.80
CA THR A 224 -8.13 -14.33 -18.90
C THR A 224 -6.87 -15.17 -19.14
N GLY A 225 -7.03 -16.30 -19.84
CA GLY A 225 -5.89 -17.12 -20.26
C GLY A 225 -4.88 -16.36 -21.12
N GLU A 226 -5.36 -15.45 -21.99
CA GLU A 226 -4.52 -14.58 -22.82
C GLU A 226 -3.66 -13.62 -21.97
N LEU A 227 -4.27 -12.95 -20.98
CA LEU A 227 -3.52 -12.07 -20.07
C LEU A 227 -2.45 -12.86 -19.31
N VAL A 228 -2.85 -13.98 -18.71
CA VAL A 228 -1.95 -14.80 -17.88
C VAL A 228 -0.79 -15.36 -18.71
N THR A 229 -1.07 -15.81 -19.94
CA THR A 229 -0.04 -16.27 -20.89
C THR A 229 0.91 -15.16 -21.31
N MET A 230 0.41 -13.92 -21.46
CA MET A 230 1.28 -12.77 -21.74
C MET A 230 2.19 -12.48 -20.54
N LEU A 231 1.61 -12.37 -19.33
CA LEU A 231 2.34 -12.03 -18.11
C LEU A 231 3.45 -13.06 -17.79
N SER A 232 3.22 -14.36 -18.04
CA SER A 232 4.17 -15.42 -17.74
C SER A 232 5.47 -15.37 -18.57
N LYS A 233 5.50 -14.60 -19.67
CA LYS A 233 6.71 -14.40 -20.49
C LYS A 233 7.75 -13.50 -19.81
N TYR A 234 7.37 -12.73 -18.79
CA TYR A 234 8.17 -11.63 -18.25
C TYR A 234 8.70 -11.89 -16.83
N HIS A 235 8.94 -13.17 -16.48
CA HIS A 235 9.51 -13.54 -15.18
C HIS A 235 10.93 -12.98 -14.95
N PRO A 236 11.36 -12.78 -13.68
CA PRO A 236 10.54 -12.83 -12.46
C PRO A 236 9.55 -11.65 -12.36
N LEU A 237 8.26 -11.99 -12.32
CA LEU A 237 7.15 -11.07 -12.21
C LEU A 237 6.38 -11.38 -10.93
N TRP A 238 6.10 -10.35 -10.13
CA TRP A 238 5.26 -10.47 -8.93
C TRP A 238 3.98 -9.66 -9.09
N MET A 239 2.95 -10.02 -8.35
CA MET A 239 1.73 -9.22 -8.28
C MET A 239 1.29 -9.04 -6.83
N ASN A 240 1.08 -7.78 -6.44
CA ASN A 240 0.43 -7.45 -5.20
C ASN A 240 -1.04 -7.13 -5.51
N VAL A 241 -1.93 -7.91 -4.93
CA VAL A 241 -3.38 -7.69 -4.98
C VAL A 241 -3.85 -6.92 -3.75
N HIS A 242 -5.04 -6.33 -3.83
CA HIS A 242 -5.61 -5.55 -2.73
C HIS A 242 -6.93 -6.16 -2.25
N ILE A 243 -6.88 -6.81 -1.09
CA ILE A 243 -8.02 -7.49 -0.46
C ILE A 243 -8.19 -6.98 0.97
N ASN A 244 -9.38 -6.54 1.35
CA ASN A 244 -9.66 -5.97 2.67
C ASN A 244 -10.60 -6.80 3.53
N HIS A 245 -11.43 -7.66 2.93
CA HIS A 245 -12.42 -8.43 3.68
C HIS A 245 -12.58 -9.84 3.10
N PRO A 246 -12.81 -10.89 3.93
CA PRO A 246 -13.04 -12.25 3.44
C PRO A 246 -14.17 -12.38 2.40
N LYS A 247 -15.21 -11.53 2.49
CA LYS A 247 -16.32 -11.47 1.49
C LYS A 247 -15.84 -11.18 0.06
N GLU A 248 -14.63 -10.67 -0.14
CA GLU A 248 -14.06 -10.39 -1.46
C GLU A 248 -13.43 -11.63 -2.13
N LEU A 249 -13.15 -12.69 -1.36
CA LEU A 249 -12.57 -13.94 -1.85
C LEU A 249 -13.67 -14.91 -2.29
N THR A 250 -14.34 -14.54 -3.38
CA THR A 250 -15.36 -15.35 -4.06
C THR A 250 -14.75 -16.51 -4.86
N PRO A 251 -15.55 -17.47 -5.33
CA PRO A 251 -15.07 -18.49 -6.27
C PRO A 251 -14.39 -17.90 -7.52
N GLU A 252 -14.93 -16.82 -8.10
CA GLU A 252 -14.37 -16.16 -9.29
C GLU A 252 -13.04 -15.49 -8.99
N ALA A 253 -12.94 -14.78 -7.86
CA ALA A 253 -11.69 -14.15 -7.41
C ALA A 253 -10.63 -15.20 -7.08
N THR A 254 -10.99 -16.27 -6.35
CA THR A 254 -10.08 -17.37 -6.04
C THR A 254 -9.61 -18.10 -7.31
N ALA A 255 -10.49 -18.29 -8.31
CA ALA A 255 -10.10 -18.87 -9.59
C ALA A 255 -9.14 -17.97 -10.37
N ALA A 256 -9.39 -16.65 -10.39
CA ALA A 256 -8.51 -15.66 -11.01
C ALA A 256 -7.11 -15.64 -10.35
N LEU A 257 -7.06 -15.59 -9.02
CA LEU A 257 -5.81 -15.70 -8.25
C LEU A 257 -5.10 -17.04 -8.53
N GLY A 258 -5.86 -18.14 -8.62
CA GLY A 258 -5.35 -19.45 -8.96
C GLY A 258 -4.68 -19.51 -10.33
N ARG A 259 -5.24 -18.86 -11.35
CA ARG A 259 -4.63 -18.76 -12.69
C ARG A 259 -3.30 -18.01 -12.65
N LEU A 260 -3.23 -16.89 -11.93
CA LEU A 260 -1.99 -16.10 -11.79
C LEU A 260 -0.91 -16.91 -11.06
N ALA A 261 -1.26 -17.56 -9.94
CA ALA A 261 -0.34 -18.41 -9.18
C ALA A 261 0.15 -19.62 -10.01
N ASN A 262 -0.74 -20.25 -10.79
CA ASN A 262 -0.38 -21.36 -11.68
C ASN A 262 0.58 -20.94 -12.80
N ALA A 263 0.58 -19.67 -13.20
CA ALA A 263 1.54 -19.11 -14.15
C ALA A 263 2.91 -18.81 -13.53
N GLY A 264 3.12 -19.19 -12.26
CA GLY A 264 4.36 -18.98 -11.54
C GLY A 264 4.55 -17.56 -10.99
N ILE A 265 3.49 -16.73 -10.99
CA ILE A 265 3.54 -15.35 -10.47
C ILE A 265 3.31 -15.40 -8.96
N PRO A 266 4.28 -15.02 -8.12
CA PRO A 266 4.06 -14.94 -6.68
C PRO A 266 3.09 -13.80 -6.35
N LEU A 267 2.13 -14.10 -5.48
CA LEU A 267 1.05 -13.18 -5.12
C LEU A 267 1.22 -12.68 -3.68
N GLY A 268 1.22 -11.36 -3.50
CA GLY A 268 1.11 -10.70 -2.20
C GLY A 268 -0.25 -10.03 -2.03
N SER A 269 -0.77 -9.92 -0.81
CA SER A 269 -1.96 -9.12 -0.49
C SER A 269 -1.59 -7.89 0.31
N GLN A 270 -2.08 -6.75 -0.14
CA GLN A 270 -2.05 -5.48 0.56
C GLN A 270 -3.45 -5.20 1.10
N THR A 271 -3.58 -5.16 2.42
CA THR A 271 -4.83 -4.87 3.14
C THR A 271 -4.70 -3.51 3.80
N VAL A 272 -5.75 -2.68 3.77
CA VAL A 272 -5.82 -1.43 4.53
C VAL A 272 -6.71 -1.66 5.74
N LEU A 273 -6.25 -1.26 6.92
CA LEU A 273 -6.99 -1.33 8.16
C LEU A 273 -8.01 -0.19 8.19
N MET A 274 -9.29 -0.55 8.21
CA MET A 274 -10.40 0.40 8.07
C MET A 274 -11.50 0.16 9.11
N ALA A 275 -11.90 1.26 9.76
CA ALA A 275 -12.95 1.27 10.76
C ALA A 275 -14.28 0.78 10.19
N GLY A 276 -14.93 -0.15 10.89
CA GLY A 276 -16.23 -0.71 10.50
C GLY A 276 -16.19 -1.61 9.26
N ILE A 277 -15.00 -2.04 8.82
CA ILE A 277 -14.81 -3.00 7.72
C ILE A 277 -13.99 -4.20 8.20
N ASN A 278 -12.75 -3.96 8.66
CA ASN A 278 -11.82 -5.04 9.00
C ASN A 278 -10.97 -4.75 10.25
N ASP A 279 -11.37 -3.76 11.04
CA ASP A 279 -10.77 -3.37 12.33
C ASP A 279 -11.08 -4.35 13.47
N CYS A 280 -11.01 -5.65 13.18
CA CYS A 280 -11.29 -6.75 14.08
C CYS A 280 -10.26 -7.88 13.90
N PRO A 281 -9.60 -8.34 14.97
CA PRO A 281 -8.63 -9.44 14.89
C PRO A 281 -9.19 -10.71 14.23
N ASN A 282 -10.46 -11.04 14.50
CA ASN A 282 -11.09 -12.23 13.95
C ASN A 282 -11.35 -12.11 12.44
N ILE A 283 -11.71 -10.91 11.96
CA ILE A 283 -11.91 -10.66 10.52
C ILE A 283 -10.58 -10.78 9.79
N ILE A 284 -9.52 -10.16 10.33
CA ILE A 284 -8.18 -10.25 9.72
C ILE A 284 -7.65 -11.69 9.78
N MET A 285 -7.86 -12.42 10.88
CA MET A 285 -7.48 -13.85 10.98
C MET A 285 -8.17 -14.68 9.88
N ALA A 286 -9.49 -14.52 9.71
CA ALA A 286 -10.23 -15.19 8.65
C ALA A 286 -9.71 -14.82 7.26
N LEU A 287 -9.42 -13.52 7.04
CA LEU A 287 -8.88 -13.02 5.78
C LEU A 287 -7.52 -13.67 5.47
N VAL A 288 -6.57 -13.63 6.39
CA VAL A 288 -5.22 -14.16 6.12
C VAL A 288 -5.21 -15.67 5.88
N HIS A 289 -6.11 -16.42 6.52
CA HIS A 289 -6.30 -17.84 6.24
C HIS A 289 -6.84 -18.09 4.83
N GLN A 290 -7.84 -17.32 4.38
CA GLN A 290 -8.37 -17.45 3.02
C GLN A 290 -7.38 -17.01 1.94
N LEU A 291 -6.59 -15.96 2.22
CA LEU A 291 -5.50 -15.52 1.35
C LEU A 291 -4.49 -16.66 1.12
N VAL A 292 -4.02 -17.27 2.21
CA VAL A 292 -3.09 -18.39 2.16
C VAL A 292 -3.67 -19.57 1.38
N ARG A 293 -4.93 -19.93 1.63
CA ARG A 293 -5.62 -21.01 0.88
C ARG A 293 -5.69 -20.72 -0.62
N SER A 294 -5.72 -19.45 -1.00
CA SER A 294 -5.70 -18.98 -2.39
C SER A 294 -4.29 -18.77 -2.96
N ARG A 295 -3.24 -19.21 -2.23
CA ARG A 295 -1.81 -19.00 -2.59
C ARG A 295 -1.41 -17.53 -2.70
N VAL A 296 -2.06 -16.67 -1.92
CA VAL A 296 -1.72 -15.26 -1.76
C VAL A 296 -1.08 -15.05 -0.40
N ARG A 297 0.13 -14.50 -0.37
CA ARG A 297 0.83 -14.19 0.88
C ARG A 297 0.32 -12.86 1.45
N PRO A 298 -0.19 -12.80 2.69
CA PRO A 298 -0.42 -11.52 3.37
C PRO A 298 0.90 -10.74 3.44
N TYR A 299 0.96 -9.60 2.76
CA TYR A 299 2.19 -8.82 2.63
C TYR A 299 2.19 -7.64 3.58
N TYR A 300 1.21 -6.75 3.45
CA TYR A 300 1.06 -5.59 4.32
C TYR A 300 -0.36 -5.48 4.88
N LEU A 301 -0.44 -5.05 6.14
CA LEU A 301 -1.59 -4.38 6.72
C LEU A 301 -1.22 -2.90 6.85
N TYR A 302 -1.80 -2.04 6.03
CA TYR A 302 -1.56 -0.61 6.09
C TYR A 302 -2.45 0.03 7.13
N GLN A 303 -1.89 0.93 7.94
CA GLN A 303 -2.68 1.99 8.55
C GLN A 303 -3.37 2.80 7.44
N CYS A 304 -4.64 3.14 7.61
CA CYS A 304 -5.33 4.02 6.65
C CYS A 304 -4.62 5.37 6.57
N ASP A 305 -4.27 5.76 5.33
CA ASP A 305 -3.52 6.98 5.04
C ASP A 305 -4.32 8.25 5.34
N LEU A 306 -3.59 9.37 5.41
CA LEU A 306 -4.12 10.71 5.72
C LEU A 306 -4.75 11.39 4.50
N VAL A 307 -5.44 10.65 3.64
CA VAL A 307 -6.04 11.20 2.43
C VAL A 307 -7.42 11.78 2.66
N GLU A 308 -7.76 12.81 1.89
CA GLU A 308 -9.08 13.44 1.88
C GLU A 308 -10.19 12.41 1.63
N GLY A 309 -11.34 12.59 2.30
CA GLY A 309 -12.47 11.67 2.24
C GLY A 309 -12.34 10.40 3.09
N ALA A 310 -11.13 9.92 3.38
CA ALA A 310 -10.93 8.66 4.09
C ALA A 310 -10.91 8.78 5.64
N GLY A 311 -11.16 9.97 6.19
CA GLY A 311 -11.01 10.24 7.63
C GLY A 311 -11.82 9.29 8.53
N HIS A 312 -13.05 8.97 8.11
CA HIS A 312 -13.96 8.07 8.83
C HIS A 312 -13.55 6.59 8.79
N PHE A 313 -12.64 6.19 7.88
CA PHE A 313 -12.06 4.85 7.88
C PHE A 313 -10.85 4.70 8.81
N ARG A 314 -10.30 5.79 9.34
CA ARG A 314 -9.08 5.73 10.12
C ARG A 314 -9.30 5.01 11.45
N THR A 315 -8.36 4.14 11.79
CA THR A 315 -8.27 3.51 13.10
C THR A 315 -7.16 4.12 13.93
N SER A 316 -7.19 3.92 15.25
CA SER A 316 -6.00 4.13 16.08
C SER A 316 -4.90 3.14 15.71
N VAL A 317 -3.63 3.53 15.89
CA VAL A 317 -2.48 2.63 15.70
C VAL A 317 -2.52 1.46 16.69
N ALA A 318 -3.08 1.69 17.88
CA ALA A 318 -3.29 0.65 18.88
C ALA A 318 -4.16 -0.51 18.36
N LYS A 319 -5.16 -0.22 17.51
CA LYS A 319 -5.98 -1.27 16.89
C LYS A 319 -5.17 -2.17 15.96
N GLY A 320 -4.25 -1.59 15.18
CA GLY A 320 -3.33 -2.37 14.34
C GLY A 320 -2.41 -3.26 15.18
N LEU A 321 -1.85 -2.74 16.28
CA LEU A 321 -1.02 -3.52 17.20
C LEU A 321 -1.79 -4.66 17.89
N GLU A 322 -3.03 -4.41 18.31
CA GLU A 322 -3.94 -5.43 18.86
C GLU A 322 -4.19 -6.58 17.86
N ILE A 323 -4.43 -6.25 16.58
CA ILE A 323 -4.55 -7.23 15.51
C ILE A 323 -3.24 -8.02 15.36
N MET A 324 -2.10 -7.34 15.31
CA MET A 324 -0.79 -8.00 15.14
C MET A 324 -0.47 -8.97 16.30
N GLU A 325 -0.80 -8.59 17.53
CA GLU A 325 -0.69 -9.46 18.71
C GLU A 325 -1.56 -10.72 18.55
N SER A 326 -2.77 -10.56 18.03
CA SER A 326 -3.74 -11.65 17.85
C SER A 326 -3.40 -12.58 16.68
N LEU A 327 -2.47 -12.19 15.80
CA LEU A 327 -2.00 -13.02 14.68
C LEU A 327 -0.70 -13.75 15.03
N ARG A 328 0.28 -13.05 15.59
CA ARG A 328 1.62 -13.62 15.82
C ARG A 328 1.56 -14.75 16.83
N GLY A 329 1.98 -15.95 16.41
CA GLY A 329 1.93 -17.16 17.24
C GLY A 329 0.59 -17.90 17.20
N HIS A 330 -0.51 -17.20 16.92
CA HIS A 330 -1.84 -17.78 16.80
C HIS A 330 -2.15 -18.34 15.39
N THR A 331 -1.36 -17.98 14.39
CA THR A 331 -1.45 -18.54 13.02
C THR A 331 -0.06 -18.78 12.41
N SER A 332 -0.05 -19.36 11.21
CA SER A 332 1.16 -19.67 10.45
C SER A 332 2.02 -18.43 10.20
N GLY A 333 3.34 -18.56 10.33
CA GLY A 333 4.30 -17.45 10.20
C GLY A 333 4.16 -16.64 8.91
N TYR A 334 3.90 -17.31 7.79
CA TYR A 334 3.73 -16.70 6.46
C TYR A 334 2.33 -16.11 6.22
N ALA A 335 1.37 -16.34 7.12
CA ALA A 335 0.05 -15.72 7.11
C ALA A 335 0.03 -14.37 7.85
N ILE A 336 1.14 -13.97 8.47
CA ILE A 336 1.20 -12.75 9.28
C ILE A 336 1.80 -11.63 8.40
N PRO A 337 1.01 -10.60 8.03
CA PRO A 337 1.52 -9.47 7.26
C PRO A 337 2.47 -8.61 8.12
N THR A 338 3.14 -7.64 7.50
CA THR A 338 3.75 -6.55 8.26
C THR A 338 2.72 -5.43 8.42
N TYR A 339 2.41 -5.02 9.66
CA TYR A 339 1.62 -3.81 9.90
C TYR A 339 2.52 -2.58 9.72
N VAL A 340 2.11 -1.64 8.90
CA VAL A 340 2.92 -0.47 8.53
C VAL A 340 2.10 0.82 8.58
N ILE A 341 2.78 1.90 8.99
CA ILE A 341 2.35 3.27 8.67
C ILE A 341 3.21 3.69 7.47
N ASP A 342 2.59 4.11 6.36
CA ASP A 342 3.34 4.84 5.33
C ASP A 342 3.52 6.26 5.86
N ALA A 343 4.75 6.58 6.27
CA ALA A 343 5.05 7.83 6.94
C ALA A 343 4.70 9.01 6.03
N PRO A 344 4.00 10.03 6.56
CA PRO A 344 3.60 11.20 5.78
C PRO A 344 4.76 11.84 5.03
N GLU A 345 4.45 12.54 3.94
CA GLU A 345 5.41 13.29 3.12
C GLU A 345 6.51 12.43 2.49
N GLY A 346 6.33 11.10 2.43
CA GLY A 346 7.27 10.22 1.76
C GLY A 346 8.38 9.67 2.64
N GLY A 347 8.19 9.60 3.96
CA GLY A 347 9.13 8.90 4.85
C GLY A 347 9.16 7.37 4.64
N GLY A 348 8.18 6.82 3.92
CA GLY A 348 8.13 5.41 3.57
C GLY A 348 7.46 4.52 4.63
N LYS A 349 7.42 3.21 4.37
CA LYS A 349 6.65 2.24 5.15
C LYS A 349 7.40 1.87 6.42
N VAL A 350 6.94 2.37 7.55
CA VAL A 350 7.51 2.11 8.88
C VAL A 350 6.78 0.92 9.53
N PRO A 351 7.46 -0.21 9.79
CA PRO A 351 6.83 -1.36 10.40
C PRO A 351 6.55 -1.14 11.88
N LEU A 352 5.39 -1.63 12.34
CA LEU A 352 5.02 -1.67 13.75
C LEU A 352 4.70 -3.10 14.16
N LEU A 353 5.22 -3.48 15.32
CA LEU A 353 5.00 -4.78 15.95
C LEU A 353 4.76 -4.57 17.44
N PRO A 354 4.05 -5.49 18.11
CA PRO A 354 4.06 -5.52 19.56
C PRO A 354 5.47 -5.71 20.13
N ASN A 355 5.68 -5.26 21.36
CA ASN A 355 6.97 -5.40 22.03
C ASN A 355 7.16 -6.82 22.54
N TYR A 356 8.05 -7.59 21.90
CA TYR A 356 8.43 -8.93 22.32
C TYR A 356 9.75 -8.97 23.11
N LEU A 357 10.65 -8.00 22.86
CA LEU A 357 11.83 -7.75 23.67
C LEU A 357 11.42 -7.02 24.95
N LEU A 358 11.76 -7.58 26.12
CA LEU A 358 11.45 -6.98 27.42
C LEU A 358 12.69 -6.35 28.07
N SER A 359 13.84 -7.01 27.99
CA SER A 359 15.09 -6.54 28.60
C SER A 359 16.30 -7.25 28.00
N MET A 360 17.50 -6.71 28.21
CA MET A 360 18.76 -7.37 27.81
C MET A 360 19.94 -6.93 28.68
N SER A 361 20.93 -7.82 28.82
CA SER A 361 22.29 -7.56 29.30
C SER A 361 23.31 -7.90 28.21
N ASP A 362 24.59 -7.83 28.52
CA ASP A 362 25.69 -8.30 27.67
C ASP A 362 25.63 -9.82 27.35
N THR A 363 24.92 -10.61 28.17
CA THR A 363 24.95 -12.08 28.15
C THR A 363 23.57 -12.72 28.03
N LYS A 364 22.50 -11.95 28.21
CA LYS A 364 21.11 -12.45 28.20
C LYS A 364 20.17 -11.49 27.47
N VAL A 365 19.16 -12.04 26.80
CA VAL A 365 18.02 -11.30 26.23
C VAL A 365 16.74 -11.88 26.81
N VAL A 366 15.92 -11.06 27.45
CA VAL A 366 14.63 -11.45 28.01
C VAL A 366 13.53 -11.10 27.01
N VAL A 367 12.79 -12.11 26.56
CA VAL A 367 11.69 -11.97 25.59
C VAL A 367 10.40 -12.57 26.15
N ARG A 368 9.25 -12.09 25.66
CA ARG A 368 7.97 -12.78 25.81
C ARG A 368 7.53 -13.39 24.48
N ASN A 369 6.71 -14.44 24.53
CA ASN A 369 5.95 -14.91 23.37
C ASN A 369 4.50 -14.37 23.37
N TYR A 370 3.68 -14.89 22.46
CA TYR A 370 2.26 -14.56 22.30
C TYR A 370 1.38 -15.01 23.48
N GLU A 371 1.81 -16.02 24.25
CA GLU A 371 1.09 -16.56 25.43
C GLU A 371 1.41 -15.77 26.70
N GLY A 372 2.37 -14.84 26.64
CA GLY A 372 2.94 -14.19 27.82
C GLY A 372 4.01 -15.03 28.52
N PHE A 373 4.48 -16.13 27.92
CA PHE A 373 5.63 -16.88 28.44
C PHE A 373 6.90 -16.05 28.28
N ILE A 374 7.57 -15.76 29.41
CA ILE A 374 8.80 -14.97 29.46
C ILE A 374 9.99 -15.91 29.59
N THR A 375 10.99 -15.73 28.73
CA THR A 375 12.21 -16.55 28.73
C THR A 375 13.46 -15.72 28.48
N ALA A 376 14.60 -16.22 28.95
CA ALA A 376 15.90 -15.62 28.76
C ALA A 376 16.72 -16.42 27.74
N TYR A 377 16.99 -15.81 26.58
CA TYR A 377 17.94 -16.32 25.60
C TYR A 377 19.38 -15.98 26.03
N THR A 378 20.29 -16.96 25.96
CA THR A 378 21.70 -16.76 26.32
C THR A 378 22.50 -16.34 25.12
N GLN A 379 23.21 -15.21 25.22
CA GLN A 379 24.07 -14.70 24.17
C GLN A 379 25.43 -15.42 24.16
N PRO A 380 26.06 -15.59 22.99
CA PRO A 380 27.40 -16.17 22.88
C PRO A 380 28.44 -15.25 23.56
N LYS A 381 29.36 -15.85 24.33
CA LYS A 381 30.48 -15.11 24.94
C LYS A 381 31.61 -14.83 23.97
N ASP A 382 31.82 -15.75 23.03
CA ASP A 382 32.98 -15.77 22.13
C ASP A 382 32.59 -15.42 20.69
N TYR A 383 31.57 -14.57 20.50
CA TYR A 383 31.20 -14.10 19.17
C TYR A 383 32.28 -13.17 18.61
N VAL A 384 32.89 -13.58 17.50
CA VAL A 384 33.81 -12.76 16.72
C VAL A 384 32.99 -12.04 15.65
N PRO A 385 32.97 -10.69 15.64
CA PRO A 385 32.27 -9.94 14.62
C PRO A 385 32.76 -10.29 13.21
N HIS A 386 31.83 -10.26 12.26
CA HIS A 386 32.14 -10.38 10.84
C HIS A 386 33.18 -9.33 10.42
N ASP A 387 34.17 -9.73 9.62
CA ASP A 387 35.17 -8.82 9.05
C ASP A 387 34.73 -8.33 7.66
N PRO A 388 34.29 -7.05 7.53
CA PRO A 388 33.85 -6.50 6.24
C PRO A 388 34.98 -6.45 5.20
N ALA A 389 36.24 -6.41 5.63
CA ALA A 389 37.40 -6.32 4.75
C ALA A 389 37.67 -7.61 3.99
N THR A 390 37.12 -8.75 4.42
CA THR A 390 37.27 -10.05 3.73
C THR A 390 36.00 -10.49 3.00
N CYS A 391 34.91 -9.73 3.15
CA CYS A 391 33.61 -10.10 2.61
C CYS A 391 33.34 -9.43 1.26
N PRO A 392 33.19 -10.19 0.16
CA PRO A 392 32.94 -9.61 -1.15
C PRO A 392 31.58 -8.90 -1.25
N TYR A 393 30.63 -9.18 -0.34
CA TYR A 393 29.32 -8.51 -0.31
C TYR A 393 29.40 -7.15 0.41
N CYS A 394 30.14 -7.07 1.52
CA CYS A 394 30.40 -5.80 2.20
C CYS A 394 31.19 -4.85 1.30
N GLN A 395 32.18 -5.37 0.58
CA GLN A 395 32.98 -4.58 -0.36
C GLN A 395 32.20 -4.11 -1.60
N ARG A 396 31.07 -4.76 -1.93
CA ARG A 396 30.19 -4.39 -3.05
C ARG A 396 28.94 -3.65 -2.60
N GLN A 397 28.86 -3.24 -1.33
CA GLN A 397 27.72 -2.50 -0.83
C GLN A 397 27.55 -1.23 -1.67
N ARG A 398 26.33 -1.00 -2.17
CA ARG A 398 26.03 0.17 -2.99
C ARG A 398 26.08 1.41 -2.10
N ASP A 399 26.59 2.50 -2.66
CA ASP A 399 26.48 3.81 -2.02
C ASP A 399 25.03 4.29 -2.16
N GLU A 400 24.37 4.53 -1.03
CA GLU A 400 22.98 5.01 -0.99
C GLU A 400 22.90 6.55 -0.88
N GLY A 401 23.98 7.27 -1.20
CA GLY A 401 23.95 8.72 -1.41
C GLY A 401 23.43 9.52 -0.21
N GLY A 402 23.69 9.04 1.01
CA GLY A 402 23.21 9.64 2.27
C GLY A 402 21.90 9.06 2.82
N GLN A 403 21.25 8.11 2.13
CA GLN A 403 20.01 7.46 2.61
C GLN A 403 20.25 6.30 3.60
N ALA A 404 21.50 6.04 4.00
CA ALA A 404 21.84 4.97 4.94
C ALA A 404 21.21 5.16 6.34
N GLY A 405 20.87 6.40 6.71
CA GLY A 405 20.14 6.71 7.94
C GLY A 405 20.72 6.07 9.21
N VAL A 406 19.86 5.46 10.02
CA VAL A 406 20.25 4.79 11.28
C VAL A 406 21.22 3.63 11.03
N ALA A 407 21.11 2.92 9.90
CA ALA A 407 22.06 1.86 9.55
C ALA A 407 23.47 2.44 9.31
N GLY A 408 23.56 3.64 8.72
CA GLY A 408 24.82 4.37 8.58
C GLY A 408 25.44 4.78 9.92
N LEU A 409 24.63 5.12 10.93
CA LEU A 409 25.11 5.37 12.30
C LEU A 409 25.69 4.11 12.93
N LEU A 410 24.98 2.97 12.80
CA LEU A 410 25.44 1.68 13.32
C LEU A 410 26.72 1.19 12.63
N ALA A 411 26.88 1.47 11.34
CA ALA A 411 28.08 1.15 10.58
C ALA A 411 29.26 2.12 10.83
N GLY A 412 29.03 3.21 11.58
CA GLY A 412 30.05 4.23 11.84
C GLY A 412 30.34 5.16 10.65
N HIS A 413 29.53 5.14 9.59
CA HIS A 413 29.65 6.05 8.43
C HIS A 413 29.29 7.50 8.79
N SER A 414 28.49 7.68 9.83
CA SER A 414 28.10 8.98 10.36
C SER A 414 27.98 8.89 11.88
N ARG A 415 28.16 10.02 12.58
CA ARG A 415 28.10 10.07 14.05
C ARG A 415 26.76 10.57 14.59
N GLU A 416 25.97 11.26 13.77
CA GLU A 416 24.73 11.88 14.18
C GLU A 416 23.77 12.04 13.00
N ILE A 417 22.47 12.06 13.30
CA ILE A 417 21.39 12.54 12.42
C ILE A 417 20.66 13.61 13.21
N ARG A 418 20.49 14.79 12.63
CA ARG A 418 19.88 15.94 13.30
C ARG A 418 19.11 16.80 12.30
N PRO A 419 18.09 17.56 12.74
CA PRO A 419 17.43 18.56 11.90
C PRO A 419 18.44 19.62 11.40
N ASP A 420 18.19 20.19 10.22
CA ASP A 420 19.09 21.19 9.60
C ASP A 420 19.36 22.39 10.51
N THR A 421 18.34 22.84 11.24
CA THR A 421 18.41 23.98 12.16
C THR A 421 19.03 23.63 13.51
N TRP A 422 19.48 22.39 13.74
CA TRP A 422 20.01 21.97 15.04
C TRP A 422 21.13 22.88 15.53
N ASN A 423 22.10 23.21 14.66
CA ASN A 423 23.22 24.07 15.02
C ASN A 423 22.76 25.50 15.34
N ASP A 424 21.80 26.03 14.58
CA ASP A 424 21.30 27.39 14.75
C ASP A 424 20.53 27.55 16.07
N VAL A 425 19.69 26.56 16.41
CA VAL A 425 18.92 26.55 17.67
C VAL A 425 19.84 26.35 18.88
N HIS A 426 20.93 25.60 18.71
CA HIS A 426 21.88 25.30 19.79
C HIS A 426 23.08 26.25 19.86
N ALA A 427 23.22 27.17 18.90
CA ALA A 427 24.07 28.34 19.00
C ALA A 427 23.49 29.30 20.06
N ARG A 428 23.57 28.91 21.33
CA ARG A 428 23.09 29.71 22.47
C ARG A 428 23.78 31.06 22.43
N ARG A 429 23.05 32.09 21.99
CA ARG A 429 23.34 33.54 22.04
C ARG A 429 24.71 33.90 22.64
N LEU A 430 25.79 33.72 21.87
CA LEU A 430 27.04 34.44 22.12
C LEU A 430 26.86 35.96 21.91
N GLN A 431 25.77 36.38 21.28
CA GLN A 431 25.47 37.78 20.96
C GLN A 431 24.83 38.63 22.07
N ARG A 432 24.48 38.09 23.25
CA ARG A 432 23.94 38.92 24.35
C ARG A 432 24.97 39.49 25.32
N ARG A 433 26.26 39.18 25.15
CA ARG A 433 27.34 39.83 25.92
C ARG A 433 27.98 41.03 25.24
N GLY A 434 27.82 41.21 23.92
CA GLY A 434 28.33 42.41 23.22
C GLY A 434 27.44 43.65 23.37
N ALA A 435 26.12 43.49 23.42
CA ALA A 435 25.19 44.63 23.46
C ALA A 435 25.07 45.32 24.84
N HIS A 436 25.64 44.73 25.90
CA HIS A 436 25.65 45.34 27.24
C HIS A 436 26.96 46.06 27.57
N GLU A 437 28.04 45.84 26.81
CA GLU A 437 29.29 46.60 26.96
C GLU A 437 29.26 47.90 26.15
N GLU A 438 28.60 47.95 24.99
CA GLU A 438 28.42 49.21 24.24
C GLU A 438 27.53 50.23 24.97
N THR A 439 26.52 49.79 25.72
CA THR A 439 25.65 50.71 26.47
C THR A 439 26.28 51.28 27.74
N LEU A 440 27.27 50.61 28.34
CA LEU A 440 28.01 51.12 29.49
C LEU A 440 29.13 52.10 29.08
N MET A 441 29.75 51.87 27.91
CA MET A 441 30.80 52.75 27.38
C MET A 441 30.20 54.07 26.86
N ASP A 442 29.03 54.03 26.20
CA ASP A 442 28.32 55.24 25.76
C ASP A 442 27.78 56.08 26.93
N HIS A 443 27.39 55.44 28.05
CA HIS A 443 26.94 56.17 29.23
C HIS A 443 28.11 56.83 30.00
N ALA A 444 29.29 56.21 30.00
CA ALA A 444 30.49 56.77 30.62
C ALA A 444 31.06 57.96 29.83
N ILE A 445 30.97 57.93 28.49
CA ILE A 445 31.43 59.03 27.62
C ILE A 445 30.49 60.24 27.73
N ARG A 446 29.18 60.05 27.89
CA ARG A 446 28.23 61.16 28.11
C ARG A 446 28.40 61.87 29.46
N GLN A 447 28.77 61.15 30.52
CA GLN A 447 29.01 61.79 31.83
C GLN A 447 30.30 62.61 31.90
N GLN A 448 31.29 62.38 31.03
CA GLN A 448 32.51 63.19 30.97
C GLN A 448 32.36 64.48 30.14
N GLN A 449 31.29 64.63 29.35
CA GLN A 449 31.05 65.83 28.53
C GLN A 449 30.17 66.90 29.21
N GLU A 450 29.59 66.63 30.39
CA GLU A 450 28.76 67.59 31.14
C GLU A 450 29.52 68.29 32.31
N VAL A 451 30.84 68.09 32.44
CA VAL A 451 31.68 68.78 33.46
C VAL A 451 32.88 69.51 32.81
N GLY A 452 32.71 69.98 31.57
CA GLY A 452 33.70 70.79 30.84
C GLY A 452 33.24 72.22 30.65
#